data_AF-A0A6I2MC48-F1
#
_entry.id   AF-A0A6I2MC48-F1
#
_cell.length_a   1.000
_cell.length_b   1.000
_cell.length_c   1.000
_cell.angle_alpha   90.00
_cell.angle_beta   90.00
_cell.angle_gamma   90.00
#
_symmetry.space_group_name_H-M   'P 1'
#
loop_
_entity.id
_entity.type
_entity.pdbx_description
1 polymer ?
#
loop_
_entity_poly.entity_id
_entity_poly.type
_entity_poly.pdbx_seq_one_letter_code
_entity_poly.pdbx_strand_id
1 'polypeptide(L)'
;MPKLVASAKISESLAVSQSWISEKLGNSSDLKFKKVENNGYSFLAVYITTIVESNQLEDFILPSLASFDPEKAKAADDTSDFLLNHVIALKATRRITDMNLAVNELLMGNKYCYLYRRPN
;
A
#
# COMPACT_ATOMS: atom_id res chain seq x y z
N MET A 1 -5.05 -29.62 8.52
CA MET A 1 -3.78 -28.90 8.31
C MET A 1 -4.05 -27.70 7.41
N PRO A 2 -3.89 -26.44 7.85
CA PRO A 2 -3.92 -25.34 6.91
C PRO A 2 -2.64 -25.43 6.08
N LYS A 3 -2.77 -25.54 4.76
CA LYS A 3 -1.64 -25.36 3.83
C LYS A 3 -1.06 -23.98 4.12
N LEU A 4 0.16 -23.94 4.64
CA LEU A 4 0.97 -22.73 4.68
C LEU A 4 1.12 -22.27 3.23
N VAL A 5 0.32 -21.27 2.86
CA VAL A 5 0.41 -20.63 1.55
C VAL A 5 1.82 -20.07 1.46
N ALA A 6 2.58 -20.50 0.46
CA ALA A 6 3.96 -20.07 0.27
C ALA A 6 4.02 -18.54 0.32
N SER A 7 5.02 -18.01 1.04
CA SER A 7 5.23 -16.57 1.15
C SER A 7 5.34 -15.98 -0.25
N ALA A 8 4.40 -15.10 -0.59
CA ALA A 8 4.39 -14.42 -1.87
C ALA A 8 5.07 -13.08 -1.64
N LYS A 9 6.35 -12.99 -2.01
CA LYS A 9 7.07 -11.72 -1.97
C LYS A 9 6.28 -10.67 -2.76
N ILE A 10 6.23 -9.47 -2.20
CA ILE A 10 5.67 -8.31 -2.87
C ILE A 10 6.40 -8.10 -4.20
N SER A 11 5.64 -8.00 -5.30
CA SER A 11 6.21 -7.80 -6.64
C SER A 11 6.85 -6.43 -6.75
N GLU A 12 7.86 -6.26 -7.59
CA GLU A 12 8.28 -4.90 -7.92
C GLU A 12 7.19 -4.20 -8.76
N SER A 13 6.40 -4.91 -9.57
CA SER A 13 5.35 -4.26 -10.37
C SER A 13 4.05 -4.00 -9.59
N LEU A 14 3.63 -2.74 -9.51
CA LEU A 14 2.31 -2.34 -8.99
C LEU A 14 1.16 -3.07 -9.68
N ALA A 15 1.25 -3.23 -11.01
CA ALA A 15 0.20 -3.86 -11.79
C ALA A 15 0.09 -5.36 -11.45
N VAL A 16 1.23 -6.04 -11.25
CA VAL A 16 1.25 -7.45 -10.85
C VAL A 16 0.64 -7.61 -9.46
N SER A 17 1.03 -6.76 -8.51
CA SER A 17 0.48 -6.78 -7.15
C SER A 17 -1.02 -6.45 -7.12
N GLN A 18 -1.47 -5.49 -7.93
CA GLN A 18 -2.89 -5.15 -8.07
C GLN A 18 -3.70 -6.34 -8.60
N SER A 19 -3.27 -6.96 -9.70
CA SER A 19 -3.96 -8.13 -10.26
C SER A 19 -4.01 -9.28 -9.26
N TRP A 20 -2.90 -9.56 -8.58
CA TRP A 20 -2.82 -10.64 -7.59
C TRP A 20 -3.78 -10.42 -6.41
N ILE A 21 -3.85 -9.20 -5.86
CA ILE A 21 -4.78 -8.88 -4.77
C ILE A 21 -6.23 -8.99 -5.27
N SER A 22 -6.51 -8.51 -6.48
CA SER A 22 -7.84 -8.58 -7.08
C SER A 22 -8.30 -10.03 -7.24
N GLU A 23 -7.44 -10.90 -7.77
CA GLU A 23 -7.72 -12.33 -7.90
C GLU A 23 -7.97 -13.01 -6.56
N LYS A 24 -7.15 -12.72 -5.54
CA LYS A 24 -7.30 -13.32 -4.20
C LYS A 24 -8.57 -12.89 -3.48
N LEU A 25 -9.02 -11.67 -3.72
CA LEU A 25 -10.26 -11.12 -3.14
C LEU A 25 -11.48 -11.33 -4.06
N GLY A 26 -11.37 -12.21 -5.06
CA GLY A 26 -12.49 -12.60 -5.93
C GLY A 26 -13.01 -11.49 -6.82
N ASN A 27 -12.15 -10.52 -7.19
CA ASN A 27 -12.51 -9.33 -7.96
C ASN A 27 -13.70 -8.56 -7.34
N SER A 28 -13.74 -8.48 -6.00
CA SER A 28 -14.78 -7.77 -5.28
C SER A 28 -14.96 -6.34 -5.78
N SER A 29 -16.21 -5.92 -6.01
CA SER A 29 -16.57 -4.55 -6.39
C SER A 29 -16.21 -3.51 -5.33
N ASP A 30 -16.09 -3.96 -4.07
CA ASP A 30 -15.80 -3.12 -2.92
C ASP A 30 -14.31 -2.81 -2.81
N LEU A 31 -13.47 -3.64 -3.43
CA LEU A 31 -12.03 -3.44 -3.52
C LEU A 31 -11.73 -2.28 -4.46
N LYS A 32 -11.08 -1.24 -3.93
CA LYS A 32 -10.69 -0.07 -4.69
C LYS A 32 -9.19 0.11 -4.66
N PHE A 33 -8.71 0.65 -5.78
CA PHE A 33 -7.32 0.96 -6.03
C PHE A 33 -7.24 2.45 -6.35
N LYS A 34 -6.42 3.19 -5.62
CA LYS A 34 -6.19 4.61 -5.89
C LYS A 34 -4.70 4.85 -6.07
N LYS A 35 -4.33 5.26 -7.27
CA LYS A 35 -2.94 5.55 -7.62
C LYS A 35 -2.64 7.01 -7.28
N VAL A 36 -1.49 7.24 -6.67
CA VAL A 36 -0.93 8.58 -6.45
C VAL A 36 0.46 8.59 -7.08
N GLU A 37 0.74 9.56 -7.93
CA GLU A 37 2.06 9.75 -8.51
C GLU A 37 2.68 11.02 -7.95
N ASN A 38 3.96 10.95 -7.58
CA ASN A 38 4.69 12.10 -7.06
C ASN A 38 6.18 11.96 -7.45
N ASN A 39 6.62 12.80 -8.39
CA ASN A 39 8.04 13.02 -8.72
C ASN A 39 8.90 11.74 -8.81
N GLY A 40 8.45 10.76 -9.61
CA GLY A 40 9.14 9.50 -9.86
C GLY A 40 8.72 8.34 -8.96
N TYR A 41 7.94 8.60 -7.91
CA TYR A 41 7.30 7.58 -7.08
C TYR A 41 5.86 7.33 -7.54
N SER A 42 5.42 6.09 -7.42
CA SER A 42 4.04 5.68 -7.67
C SER A 42 3.54 4.91 -6.46
N PHE A 43 2.54 5.45 -5.80
CA PHE A 43 1.88 4.83 -4.66
C PHE A 43 0.57 4.23 -5.12
N LEU A 44 0.21 3.07 -4.56
CA LEU A 44 -1.07 2.44 -4.78
C LEU A 44 -1.72 2.19 -3.43
N ALA A 45 -2.74 2.99 -3.11
CA ALA A 45 -3.58 2.73 -1.98
C ALA A 45 -4.61 1.65 -2.35
N VAL A 46 -4.71 0.62 -1.51
CA VAL A 46 -5.63 -0.51 -1.68
C VAL A 46 -6.52 -0.61 -0.46
N TYR A 47 -7.83 -0.62 -0.67
CA TYR A 47 -8.80 -0.58 0.42
C TYR A 47 -10.13 -1.20 0.01
N ILE A 48 -10.89 -1.67 0.99
CA ILE A 48 -12.24 -2.17 0.80
C ILE A 48 -13.21 -1.11 1.33
N THR A 49 -14.02 -0.54 0.43
CA THR A 49 -14.91 0.60 0.71
C THR A 49 -15.94 0.34 1.80
N THR A 50 -16.40 -0.89 1.95
CA THR A 50 -17.35 -1.30 2.99
C THR A 50 -16.72 -1.42 4.38
N ILE A 51 -15.38 -1.45 4.46
CA ILE A 51 -14.66 -1.62 5.72
C ILE A 51 -13.89 -0.35 6.11
N VAL A 52 -13.48 0.44 5.13
CA VAL A 52 -12.67 1.64 5.33
C VAL A 52 -13.53 2.89 5.27
N GLU A 53 -13.57 3.63 6.38
CA GLU A 53 -14.15 4.99 6.39
C GLU A 53 -13.42 5.89 5.37
N SER A 54 -14.17 6.43 4.41
CA SER A 54 -13.64 7.16 3.24
C SER A 54 -12.86 8.43 3.63
N ASN A 55 -13.31 9.14 4.66
CA ASN A 55 -12.66 10.34 5.20
C ASN A 55 -11.19 10.09 5.58
N GLN A 56 -10.87 8.95 6.18
CA GLN A 56 -9.50 8.68 6.61
C GLN A 56 -8.53 8.47 5.45
N LEU A 57 -9.01 7.91 4.34
CA LEU A 57 -8.19 7.72 3.15
C LEU A 57 -8.00 9.05 2.42
N GLU A 58 -9.11 9.76 2.17
CA GLU A 58 -9.11 10.95 1.33
C GLU A 58 -8.57 12.19 2.04
N ASP A 59 -8.77 12.31 3.35
CA ASP A 59 -8.37 13.50 4.11
C ASP A 59 -6.94 13.40 4.68
N PHE A 60 -6.40 12.18 4.83
CA PHE A 60 -5.11 11.98 5.50
C PHE A 60 -4.09 11.21 4.66
N ILE A 61 -4.43 10.01 4.19
CA ILE A 61 -3.44 9.14 3.52
C ILE A 61 -3.08 9.70 2.14
N LEU A 62 -4.06 10.00 1.29
CA LEU A 62 -3.76 10.48 -0.07
C LEU A 62 -3.03 11.82 -0.09
N PRO A 63 -3.41 12.84 0.73
CA PRO A 63 -2.68 14.10 0.80
C PRO A 63 -1.25 13.92 1.34
N SER A 64 -1.03 12.99 2.27
CA SER A 64 0.31 12.66 2.78
C SER A 64 1.20 12.08 1.68
N LEU A 65 0.69 11.13 0.89
CA LEU A 65 1.43 10.56 -0.24
C LEU A 65 1.70 11.60 -1.34
N ALA A 66 0.74 12.50 -1.58
CA ALA A 66 0.89 13.60 -2.54
C ALA A 66 1.91 14.66 -2.08
N SER A 67 2.08 14.85 -0.77
CA SER A 67 3.07 15.77 -0.17
C SER A 67 4.40 15.11 0.19
N PHE A 68 4.58 13.82 -0.15
CA PHE A 68 5.82 13.10 0.05
C PHE A 68 7.00 13.84 -0.60
N ASP A 69 8.10 14.01 0.14
CA ASP A 69 9.30 14.70 -0.35
C ASP A 69 10.27 13.68 -0.98
N PRO A 70 10.27 13.54 -2.32
CA PRO A 70 11.07 12.54 -3.03
C PRO A 70 12.58 12.82 -2.93
N GLU A 71 12.98 14.08 -2.75
CA GLU A 71 14.39 14.48 -2.70
C GLU A 71 14.99 14.11 -1.36
N LYS A 72 14.26 14.35 -0.26
CA LYS A 72 14.65 13.84 1.07
C LYS A 72 14.65 12.32 1.12
N ALA A 73 13.68 11.68 0.46
CA ALA A 73 13.59 10.23 0.39
C ALA A 73 14.77 9.57 -0.36
N LYS A 74 15.33 10.25 -1.37
CA LYS A 74 16.55 9.80 -2.09
C LYS A 74 17.81 9.93 -1.24
N ALA A 75 17.84 10.92 -0.34
CA ALA A 75 18.95 11.16 0.57
C ALA A 75 18.88 10.29 1.85
N ALA A 76 17.76 9.59 2.08
CA ALA A 76 17.58 8.71 3.22
C ALA A 76 18.19 7.32 2.97
N ASP A 77 18.71 6.69 4.04
CA ASP A 77 19.30 5.35 3.98
C ASP A 77 18.29 4.26 3.58
N ASP A 78 17.03 4.36 4.04
CA ASP A 78 15.92 3.53 3.57
C ASP A 78 14.71 4.41 3.22
N THR A 79 14.42 4.52 1.92
CA THR A 79 13.26 5.23 1.38
C THR A 79 11.92 4.69 1.90
N SER A 80 11.83 3.40 2.20
CA SER A 80 10.62 2.76 2.74
C SER A 80 10.37 3.20 4.17
N ASP A 81 11.42 3.28 4.98
CA ASP A 81 11.33 3.74 6.36
C ASP A 81 11.07 5.25 6.43
N PHE A 82 11.63 6.02 5.49
CA PHE A 82 11.29 7.43 5.33
C PHE A 82 9.80 7.63 4.98
N LEU A 83 9.26 6.84 4.03
CA LEU A 83 7.82 6.87 3.74
C LEU A 83 7.01 6.45 4.96
N LEU A 84 7.38 5.35 5.62
CA LEU A 84 6.68 4.91 6.80
C LEU A 84 6.66 6.04 7.82
N ASN A 85 7.77 6.68 8.17
CA ASN A 85 7.79 7.80 9.11
C ASN A 85 6.93 9.00 8.66
N HIS A 86 6.90 9.29 7.35
CA HIS A 86 6.06 10.35 6.78
C HIS A 86 4.55 10.06 6.91
N VAL A 87 4.15 8.78 6.79
CA VAL A 87 2.74 8.35 6.90
C VAL A 87 2.37 7.96 8.35
N ILE A 88 3.32 7.47 9.17
CA ILE A 88 3.20 7.14 10.61
C ILE A 88 2.76 8.36 11.39
N ALA A 89 3.23 9.54 11.00
CA ALA A 89 2.82 10.81 11.59
C ALA A 89 1.29 11.00 11.60
N LEU A 90 0.54 10.21 10.82
CA LEU A 90 -0.91 10.28 10.70
C LEU A 90 -1.65 9.10 11.35
N LYS A 91 -1.11 7.87 11.38
CA LYS A 91 -1.69 6.67 12.05
C LYS A 91 -0.68 5.53 12.24
N ALA A 92 -1.08 4.48 12.98
CA ALA A 92 -0.35 3.23 13.11
C ALA A 92 -0.15 2.52 11.75
N THR A 93 0.93 2.82 11.06
CA THR A 93 1.35 2.11 9.85
C THR A 93 2.45 1.10 10.17
N ARG A 94 2.49 0.00 9.43
CA ARG A 94 3.56 -1.01 9.53
C ARG A 94 3.99 -1.46 8.15
N ARG A 95 5.26 -1.88 8.03
CA ARG A 95 5.79 -2.48 6.80
C ARG A 95 5.24 -3.89 6.64
N ILE A 96 4.72 -4.20 5.46
CA ILE A 96 4.39 -5.57 5.05
C ILE A 96 5.28 -5.92 3.86
N THR A 97 5.86 -7.11 3.90
CA THR A 97 6.77 -7.64 2.88
C THR A 97 6.22 -8.91 2.21
N ASP A 98 5.05 -9.38 2.65
CA ASP A 98 4.39 -10.58 2.17
C ASP A 98 2.96 -10.26 1.69
N MET A 99 2.62 -10.71 0.47
CA MET A 99 1.34 -10.45 -0.16
C MET A 99 0.17 -11.17 0.51
N ASN A 100 0.39 -12.34 1.11
CA ASN A 100 -0.68 -13.03 1.86
C ASN A 100 -1.00 -12.26 3.15
N LEU A 101 0.02 -11.74 3.84
CA LEU A 101 -0.19 -10.84 4.98
C LEU A 101 -0.95 -9.57 4.56
N ALA A 102 -0.59 -8.99 3.40
CA ALA A 102 -1.31 -7.85 2.84
C ALA A 102 -2.79 -8.17 2.59
N VAL A 103 -3.13 -9.31 1.99
CA VAL A 103 -4.55 -9.70 1.82
C VAL A 103 -5.24 -9.95 3.15
N ASN A 104 -4.57 -10.61 4.10
CA ASN A 104 -5.18 -10.93 5.39
C ASN A 104 -5.64 -9.70 6.13
N GLU A 105 -4.85 -8.63 6.20
CA GLU A 105 -5.37 -7.45 6.90
C GLU A 105 -6.35 -6.60 6.11
N LEU A 106 -6.52 -6.82 4.80
CA LEU A 106 -7.58 -6.17 4.03
C LEU A 106 -8.90 -6.77 4.50
N LEU A 107 -8.91 -8.09 4.69
CA LEU A 107 -10.02 -8.85 5.24
C LEU A 107 -10.29 -8.54 6.71
N MET A 108 -9.26 -8.21 7.50
CA MET A 108 -9.42 -7.78 8.90
C MET A 108 -9.84 -6.31 9.04
N GLY A 109 -9.97 -5.58 7.92
CA GLY A 109 -10.39 -4.18 7.90
C GLY A 109 -9.30 -3.15 8.16
N ASN A 110 -8.04 -3.58 8.16
CA ASN A 110 -6.90 -2.67 8.16
C ASN A 110 -6.65 -2.13 6.75
N LYS A 111 -6.09 -0.92 6.71
CA LYS A 111 -5.81 -0.16 5.49
C LYS A 111 -4.40 -0.46 5.03
N TYR A 112 -4.19 -0.51 3.71
CA TYR A 112 -2.85 -0.62 3.16
C TYR A 112 -2.51 0.45 2.15
N CYS A 113 -1.26 0.87 2.27
CA CYS A 113 -0.59 1.62 1.25
C CYS A 113 0.54 0.77 0.70
N TYR A 114 0.57 0.61 -0.62
CA TYR A 114 1.65 -0.02 -1.32
C TYR A 114 2.59 1.06 -1.87
N LEU A 115 3.87 0.94 -1.55
CA LEU A 115 4.92 1.80 -2.08
C LEU A 115 5.57 1.11 -3.28
N TYR A 116 5.60 1.79 -4.42
CA TYR A 116 6.46 1.43 -5.53
C TYR A 116 7.31 2.61 -5.96
N ARG A 117 8.61 2.40 -5.99
CA ARG A 117 9.58 3.31 -6.60
C ARG A 117 9.78 2.86 -8.03
N ARG A 118 9.59 3.74 -9.03
CA ARG A 118 10.05 3.40 -10.38
C ARG A 118 11.58 3.21 -10.30
N PRO A 119 12.13 2.08 -10.77
CA PRO A 119 13.54 2.04 -11.09
C PRO A 119 13.78 3.04 -12.22
N ASN A 120 14.78 3.91 -12.03
CA ASN A 120 15.35 4.70 -13.12
C ASN A 120 16.08 3.78 -14.10
#